data_AF-A0A8J5K5L5-F1
#
_entry.id   AF-A0A8J5K5L5-F1
#
_cell.length_a   1.000
_cell.length_b   1.000
_cell.length_c   1.000
_cell.angle_alpha   90.00
_cell.angle_beta   90.00
_cell.angle_gamma   90.00
#
_symmetry.space_group_name_H-M   'P 1'
#
loop_
_entity.id
_entity.type
_entity.pdbx_description
1 polymer ?
#
loop_
_entity_poly.entity_id
_entity_poly.type
_entity_poly.pdbx_seq_one_letter_code
_entity_poly.pdbx_strand_id
1 'polypeptide(L)'
;MVDDATRKSLSSIPLLRTKAGPRDKEAWVARLKEEYQALIKYVQNNKDADNDWFRLESNKEGSRWFGKCWFIHDLLKYEFDVEFDIPVTYPTTAPEIALPELDGKTAKMYRGGRICLTDHFKPLWARNVPKFGIAHAMALGLGPWLAVEIPDMIQRGVVTYAEKKA
;
A
#
# COMPACT_ATOMS: atom_id res chain seq x y z
N MET A 1 -17.96 7.55 6.31
CA MET A 1 -18.15 7.62 4.84
C MET A 1 -16.79 7.94 4.23
N VAL A 2 -16.40 7.30 3.13
CA VAL A 2 -15.18 7.67 2.39
C VAL A 2 -15.42 9.00 1.69
N ASP A 3 -14.49 9.96 1.81
CA ASP A 3 -14.64 11.27 1.19
C ASP A 3 -14.59 11.21 -0.35
N ASP A 4 -15.10 12.25 -1.00
CA ASP A 4 -15.23 12.27 -2.47
C ASP A 4 -13.86 12.33 -3.19
N ALA A 5 -12.84 12.89 -2.55
CA ALA A 5 -11.48 12.93 -3.10
C ALA A 5 -10.89 11.51 -3.18
N THR A 6 -11.03 10.74 -2.10
CA THR A 6 -10.63 9.34 -2.03
C THR A 6 -11.44 8.51 -3.02
N ARG A 7 -12.76 8.72 -3.10
CA ARG A 7 -13.62 8.03 -4.10
C ARG A 7 -13.15 8.30 -5.53
N LYS A 8 -12.82 9.56 -5.87
CA LYS A 8 -12.35 9.95 -7.20
C LYS A 8 -11.01 9.31 -7.53
N SER A 9 -10.05 9.37 -6.60
CA SER A 9 -8.74 8.71 -6.75
C SER A 9 -8.89 7.21 -7.01
N LEU A 10 -9.72 6.52 -6.21
CA LEU A 10 -9.97 5.09 -6.36
C LEU A 10 -10.66 4.73 -7.67
N SER A 11 -11.60 5.56 -8.14
CA SER A 11 -12.31 5.32 -9.41
C SER A 11 -11.38 5.36 -10.63
N SER A 12 -10.20 5.98 -10.49
CA SER A 12 -9.19 6.08 -11.53
C SER A 12 -8.22 4.90 -11.57
N ILE A 13 -8.25 4.01 -10.57
CA ILE A 13 -7.40 2.82 -10.50
C ILE A 13 -8.06 1.71 -11.35
N PRO A 14 -7.35 1.13 -12.35
CA PRO A 14 -7.85 0.01 -13.12
C PRO A 14 -8.26 -1.16 -12.22
N LEU A 15 -9.48 -1.68 -12.43
CA LEU A 15 -9.97 -2.86 -11.73
C LEU A 15 -9.41 -4.14 -12.35
N LEU A 16 -9.04 -5.08 -11.50
CA LEU A 16 -8.51 -6.37 -11.89
C LEU A 16 -9.64 -7.36 -12.19
N ARG A 17 -9.35 -8.40 -12.98
CA ARG A 17 -10.35 -9.38 -13.43
C ARG A 17 -9.92 -10.78 -13.09
N THR A 18 -8.63 -11.07 -13.19
CA THR A 18 -8.10 -12.42 -12.99
C THR A 18 -8.12 -12.76 -11.50
N LYS A 19 -8.85 -13.82 -11.12
CA LYS A 19 -8.82 -14.37 -9.76
C LYS A 19 -7.79 -15.49 -9.70
N ALA A 20 -6.52 -15.11 -9.53
CA ALA A 20 -5.40 -16.04 -9.44
C ALA A 20 -4.39 -15.57 -8.39
N GLY A 21 -3.85 -16.53 -7.63
CA GLY A 21 -2.79 -16.33 -6.66
C GLY A 21 -1.45 -16.88 -7.14
N PRO A 22 -0.38 -16.77 -6.33
CA PRO A 22 0.99 -17.08 -6.74
C PRO A 22 1.23 -18.55 -7.13
N ARG A 23 0.29 -19.46 -6.84
CA ARG A 23 0.40 -20.89 -7.21
C ARG A 23 -0.28 -21.24 -8.53
N ASP A 24 -1.00 -20.31 -9.15
CA ASP A 24 -1.82 -20.57 -10.33
C ASP A 24 -1.08 -20.42 -11.67
N LYS A 25 0.27 -20.47 -11.64
CA LYS A 25 1.17 -20.50 -12.81
C LYS A 25 0.84 -19.41 -13.85
N GLU A 26 0.35 -19.78 -15.03
CA GLU A 26 0.07 -18.82 -16.11
C GLU A 26 -1.03 -17.81 -15.75
N ALA A 27 -2.03 -18.23 -14.96
CA ALA A 27 -3.07 -17.32 -14.48
C ALA A 27 -2.50 -16.29 -13.50
N TRP A 28 -1.46 -16.65 -12.74
CA TRP A 28 -0.73 -15.69 -11.91
C TRP A 28 0.02 -14.66 -12.75
N VAL A 29 0.64 -15.07 -13.85
CA VAL A 29 1.31 -14.15 -14.78
C VAL A 29 0.31 -13.16 -15.39
N ALA A 30 -0.89 -13.63 -15.75
CA ALA A 30 -1.97 -12.76 -16.22
C ALA A 30 -2.41 -11.75 -15.14
N ARG A 31 -2.59 -12.23 -13.90
CA ARG A 31 -2.89 -11.36 -12.75
C ARG A 31 -1.80 -10.33 -12.50
N LEU A 32 -0.52 -10.71 -12.53
CA LEU A 32 0.61 -9.80 -12.34
C LEU A 32 0.64 -8.69 -13.38
N LYS A 33 0.32 -8.99 -14.65
CA LYS A 33 0.21 -7.94 -15.69
C LYS A 33 -0.86 -6.91 -15.32
N GLU A 34 -2.01 -7.36 -14.81
CA GLU A 34 -3.07 -6.46 -14.32
C GLU A 34 -2.61 -5.63 -13.11
N GLU A 35 -1.86 -6.24 -12.17
CA GLU A 35 -1.31 -5.53 -10.99
C GLU A 35 -0.34 -4.41 -11.40
N TYR A 36 0.60 -4.70 -12.30
CA TYR A 36 1.53 -3.68 -12.79
C TYR A 36 0.81 -2.56 -13.53
N GLN A 37 -0.17 -2.88 -14.38
CA GLN A 37 -0.97 -1.86 -15.07
C GLN A 37 -1.72 -0.96 -14.08
N ALA A 38 -2.32 -1.56 -13.04
CA ALA A 38 -3.02 -0.81 -12.00
C ALA A 38 -2.07 0.08 -11.19
N LEU A 39 -0.90 -0.43 -10.80
CA LEU A 39 0.13 0.32 -10.07
C LEU A 39 0.71 1.47 -10.91
N ILE A 40 1.09 1.21 -12.16
CA ILE A 40 1.62 2.24 -13.07
C ILE A 40 0.60 3.35 -13.28
N LYS A 41 -0.67 2.98 -13.52
CA LYS A 41 -1.72 3.98 -13.70
C LYS A 41 -1.96 4.79 -12.43
N TYR A 42 -1.95 4.15 -11.26
CA TYR A 42 -2.11 4.84 -9.99
C TYR A 42 -0.95 5.82 -9.71
N VAL A 43 0.30 5.39 -9.92
CA VAL A 43 1.48 6.26 -9.79
C VAL A 43 1.43 7.42 -10.79
N GLN A 44 1.02 7.18 -12.04
CA GLN A 44 0.85 8.26 -13.01
C GLN A 44 -0.19 9.28 -12.55
N ASN A 45 -1.36 8.83 -12.10
CA ASN A 45 -2.41 9.72 -11.61
C ASN A 45 -1.94 10.51 -10.37
N ASN A 46 -1.14 9.90 -9.50
CA ASN A 46 -0.54 10.55 -8.34
C ASN A 46 0.44 11.65 -8.76
N LYS A 47 1.30 11.39 -9.75
CA LYS A 47 2.23 12.40 -10.31
C LYS A 47 1.49 13.55 -10.98
N ASP A 48 0.46 13.25 -11.76
CA ASP A 48 -0.37 14.27 -12.43
C ASP A 48 -1.10 15.17 -11.41
N ALA A 49 -1.32 14.66 -10.20
CA ALA A 49 -1.93 15.37 -9.07
C ALA A 49 -0.91 15.97 -8.08
N ASP A 50 0.39 15.95 -8.40
CA ASP A 50 1.49 16.39 -7.53
C ASP A 50 1.47 15.73 -6.13
N ASN A 51 1.11 14.45 -6.10
CA ASN A 51 0.97 13.64 -4.89
C ASN A 51 1.63 12.28 -5.08
N ASP A 52 2.82 12.23 -5.70
CA ASP A 52 3.62 11.01 -5.76
C ASP A 52 4.10 10.67 -4.34
N TRP A 53 3.81 9.46 -3.86
CA TRP A 53 4.01 9.09 -2.44
C TRP A 53 4.60 7.69 -2.22
N PHE A 54 4.82 6.90 -3.28
CA PHE A 54 5.45 5.58 -3.13
C PHE A 54 6.09 5.06 -4.42
N ARG A 55 7.02 4.11 -4.26
CA ARG A 55 7.53 3.23 -5.30
C ARG A 55 7.57 1.80 -4.80
N LEU A 56 7.20 0.88 -5.67
CA LEU A 56 7.20 -0.54 -5.38
C LEU A 56 7.82 -1.31 -6.55
N GLU A 57 8.58 -2.32 -6.20
CA GLU A 57 9.14 -3.33 -7.09
C GLU A 57 8.86 -4.71 -6.52
N SER A 58 9.06 -5.75 -7.32
CA SER A 58 8.89 -7.13 -6.87
C SER A 58 10.06 -7.99 -7.29
N ASN A 59 10.18 -9.16 -6.68
CA ASN A 59 11.00 -10.24 -7.24
C ASN A 59 10.46 -10.70 -8.61
N LYS A 60 11.23 -11.54 -9.30
CA LYS A 60 10.88 -12.05 -10.64
C LYS A 60 9.55 -12.82 -10.65
N GLU A 61 9.23 -13.46 -9.54
CA GLU A 61 8.00 -14.26 -9.37
C GLU A 61 6.78 -13.39 -8.99
N GLY A 62 6.98 -12.11 -8.66
CA GLY A 62 5.95 -11.19 -8.20
C GLY A 62 5.33 -11.57 -6.84
N SER A 63 5.95 -12.48 -6.09
CA SER A 63 5.46 -13.00 -4.82
C SER A 63 5.92 -12.21 -3.61
N ARG A 64 7.01 -11.44 -3.73
CA ARG A 64 7.52 -10.54 -2.71
C ARG A 64 7.67 -9.14 -3.30
N TRP A 65 7.14 -8.16 -2.61
CA TRP A 65 7.17 -6.76 -3.00
C TRP A 65 7.92 -5.95 -1.97
N PHE A 66 8.67 -4.97 -2.44
CA PHE A 66 9.47 -4.09 -1.61
C PHE A 66 9.62 -2.74 -2.30
N GLY A 67 9.92 -1.72 -1.52
CA GLY A 67 10.13 -0.38 -2.03
C GLY A 67 10.08 0.64 -0.92
N LYS A 68 9.62 1.84 -1.25
CA LYS A 68 9.58 2.97 -0.31
C LYS A 68 8.28 3.73 -0.44
N CYS A 69 7.76 4.20 0.67
CA CYS A 69 6.72 5.23 0.69
C CYS A 69 7.24 6.47 1.40
N TRP A 70 6.65 7.62 1.10
CA TRP A 70 6.96 8.85 1.78
C TRP A 70 5.72 9.66 2.11
N PHE A 71 5.83 10.49 3.15
CA PHE A 71 4.79 11.35 3.65
C PHE A 71 5.37 12.75 3.86
N ILE A 72 4.69 13.76 3.34
CA ILE A 72 5.10 15.17 3.49
C ILE A 72 4.30 15.77 4.64
N HIS A 73 4.99 16.30 5.64
CA HIS A 73 4.39 17.01 6.77
C HIS A 73 5.23 18.25 7.07
N ASP A 74 4.61 19.43 7.15
CA ASP A 74 5.30 20.71 7.36
C ASP A 74 6.50 20.94 6.43
N LEU A 75 6.32 20.64 5.14
CA LEU A 75 7.36 20.71 4.09
C LEU A 75 8.56 19.77 4.29
N LEU A 76 8.48 18.84 5.25
CA LEU A 76 9.50 17.84 5.49
C LEU A 76 9.06 16.49 4.91
N LYS A 77 9.95 15.85 4.15
CA LYS A 77 9.72 14.52 3.58
C LYS A 77 10.17 13.44 4.58
N TYR A 78 9.24 12.60 5.00
CA TYR A 78 9.49 11.39 5.78
C TYR A 78 9.44 10.19 4.86
N GLU A 79 10.46 9.36 4.86
CA GLU A 79 10.59 8.21 3.95
C GLU A 79 10.79 6.92 4.76
N PHE A 80 10.10 5.86 4.33
CA PHE A 80 10.06 4.57 5.01
C PHE A 80 10.15 3.43 4.01
N ASP A 81 10.90 2.39 4.36
CA ASP A 81 10.91 1.12 3.64
C ASP A 81 9.57 0.40 3.80
N VAL A 82 9.05 -0.11 2.67
CA VAL A 82 7.81 -0.88 2.58
C VAL A 82 8.16 -2.27 2.07
N GLU A 83 7.63 -3.31 2.71
CA GLU A 83 7.69 -4.68 2.17
C GLU A 83 6.43 -5.49 2.49
N PHE A 84 6.12 -6.47 1.65
CA PHE A 84 5.10 -7.47 1.90
C PHE A 84 5.24 -8.68 0.97
N ASP A 85 4.75 -9.82 1.43
CA ASP A 85 4.59 -11.02 0.63
C ASP A 85 3.13 -11.17 0.15
N ILE A 86 2.96 -11.74 -1.04
CA ILE A 86 1.65 -12.10 -1.57
C ILE A 86 1.19 -13.40 -0.90
N PRO A 87 0.04 -13.39 -0.19
CA PRO A 87 -0.46 -14.60 0.45
C PRO A 87 -0.85 -15.64 -0.60
N VAL A 88 -0.73 -16.92 -0.25
CA VAL A 88 -1.10 -18.03 -1.16
C VAL A 88 -2.57 -17.93 -1.61
N THR A 89 -3.44 -17.38 -0.77
CA THR A 89 -4.87 -17.19 -1.02
C THR A 89 -5.21 -15.85 -1.71
N TYR A 90 -4.20 -15.09 -2.15
CA TYR A 90 -4.42 -13.88 -2.96
C TYR A 90 -5.18 -14.20 -4.25
N PRO A 91 -6.10 -13.35 -4.73
CA PRO A 91 -6.50 -12.03 -4.20
C PRO A 91 -7.60 -12.09 -3.13
N THR A 92 -8.00 -13.28 -2.67
CA THR A 92 -9.05 -13.41 -1.65
C THR A 92 -8.61 -12.80 -0.32
N THR A 93 -7.34 -13.03 0.06
CA THR A 93 -6.70 -12.40 1.22
C THR A 93 -5.84 -11.23 0.74
N ALA A 94 -6.02 -10.05 1.35
CA ALA A 94 -5.16 -8.90 1.10
C ALA A 94 -3.73 -9.13 1.62
N PRO A 95 -2.69 -8.54 1.00
CA PRO A 95 -1.34 -8.60 1.52
C PRO A 95 -1.23 -7.80 2.83
N GLU A 96 -0.35 -8.27 3.72
CA GLU A 96 -0.03 -7.58 4.99
C GLU A 96 1.15 -6.64 4.75
N ILE A 97 0.86 -5.35 4.55
CA ILE A 97 1.89 -4.32 4.32
C ILE A 97 2.70 -4.11 5.61
N ALA A 98 4.02 -4.15 5.49
CA ALA A 98 4.95 -3.90 6.59
C ALA A 98 5.78 -2.63 6.35
N LEU A 99 6.01 -1.90 7.44
CA LEU A 99 6.93 -0.77 7.58
C LEU A 99 7.92 -1.10 8.71
N PRO A 100 8.99 -1.88 8.44
CA PRO A 100 9.86 -2.40 9.49
C PRO A 100 10.50 -1.32 10.37
N GLU A 101 10.81 -0.15 9.80
CA GLU A 101 11.40 1.00 10.51
C GLU A 101 10.50 1.59 11.62
N LEU A 102 9.21 1.26 11.59
CA LEU A 102 8.19 1.78 12.48
C LEU A 102 7.76 0.77 13.56
N ASP A 103 8.34 -0.43 13.57
CA ASP A 103 8.01 -1.46 14.57
C ASP A 103 8.25 -0.94 15.99
N GLY A 104 7.23 -1.10 16.85
CA GLY A 104 7.23 -0.59 18.22
C GLY A 104 7.03 0.92 18.39
N LYS A 105 6.90 1.70 17.32
CA LYS A 105 6.71 3.17 17.41
C LYS A 105 5.25 3.61 17.49
N THR A 106 4.30 2.76 17.07
CA THR A 106 2.86 2.97 17.20
C THR A 106 2.14 1.72 17.71
N ALA A 107 1.01 1.93 18.39
CA ALA A 107 0.09 0.87 18.80
C ALA A 107 -0.72 0.27 17.63
N LYS A 108 -0.80 0.95 16.48
CA LYS A 108 -1.51 0.49 15.26
C LYS A 108 -0.61 -0.34 14.35
N MET A 109 0.17 -1.21 14.94
CA MET A 109 1.10 -2.09 14.25
C MET A 109 1.21 -3.43 14.97
N TYR A 110 1.24 -4.52 14.21
CA TYR A 110 1.56 -5.85 14.71
C TYR A 110 3.06 -6.07 14.72
N ARG A 111 3.52 -7.02 15.55
CA ARG A 111 4.92 -7.43 15.64
C ARG A 111 5.52 -7.69 14.24
N GLY A 112 6.70 -7.13 14.01
CA GLY A 112 7.42 -7.22 12.74
C GLY A 112 7.00 -6.14 11.73
N GLY A 113 6.51 -4.99 12.19
CA GLY A 113 6.27 -3.82 11.33
C GLY A 113 4.98 -3.86 10.51
N ARG A 114 4.12 -4.87 10.67
CA ARG A 114 2.88 -5.01 9.87
C ARG A 114 1.83 -4.03 10.32
N ILE A 115 1.32 -3.19 9.42
CA ILE A 115 0.35 -2.15 9.77
C ILE A 115 -0.98 -2.77 10.21
N CYS A 116 -1.55 -2.25 11.30
CA CYS A 116 -2.87 -2.64 11.75
C CYS A 116 -3.92 -1.82 10.99
N LEU A 117 -4.51 -2.43 9.97
CA LEU A 117 -5.60 -1.83 9.20
C LEU A 117 -6.89 -1.77 10.03
N THR A 118 -7.77 -0.83 9.69
CA THR A 118 -9.06 -0.70 10.36
C THR A 118 -9.95 -1.92 10.11
N ASP A 119 -10.88 -2.19 11.02
CA ASP A 119 -11.86 -3.28 10.89
C ASP A 119 -12.74 -3.14 9.62
N HIS A 120 -12.86 -1.93 9.08
CA HIS A 120 -13.59 -1.66 7.83
C HIS A 120 -12.87 -2.16 6.58
N PHE A 121 -11.54 -2.34 6.63
CA PHE A 121 -10.76 -2.71 5.45
C PHE A 121 -11.06 -4.15 4.99
N LYS A 122 -11.12 -5.11 5.92
CA LYS A 122 -11.34 -6.53 5.58
C LYS A 122 -12.70 -6.76 4.88
N PRO A 123 -13.84 -6.25 5.38
CA PRO A 123 -15.12 -6.37 4.68
C PRO A 123 -15.13 -5.65 3.32
N LEU A 124 -14.47 -4.49 3.22
CA LEU A 124 -14.37 -3.75 1.97
C LEU A 124 -13.58 -4.54 0.91
N TRP A 125 -12.45 -5.12 1.29
CA TRP A 125 -11.65 -5.99 0.43
C TRP A 125 -12.46 -7.20 -0.03
N ALA A 126 -13.06 -7.94 0.92
CA ALA A 126 -13.81 -9.17 0.64
C ALA A 126 -14.94 -8.97 -0.38
N ARG A 127 -15.67 -7.85 -0.30
CA ARG A 127 -16.75 -7.51 -1.23
C ARG A 127 -16.27 -7.19 -2.64
N ASN A 128 -15.00 -6.83 -2.80
CA ASN A 128 -14.41 -6.42 -4.07
C ASN A 128 -13.45 -7.44 -4.66
N VAL A 129 -13.32 -8.65 -4.10
CA VAL A 129 -12.54 -9.73 -4.72
C VAL A 129 -13.19 -10.16 -6.04
N PRO A 130 -12.45 -10.30 -7.16
CA PRO A 130 -11.00 -10.14 -7.35
C PRO A 130 -10.57 -8.77 -7.90
N LYS A 131 -11.48 -7.79 -7.94
CA LYS A 131 -11.32 -6.48 -8.57
C LYS A 131 -10.24 -5.61 -7.92
N PHE A 132 -10.06 -5.77 -6.61
CA PHE A 132 -9.00 -5.08 -5.88
C PHE A 132 -7.66 -5.80 -6.03
N GLY A 133 -6.60 -5.00 -5.99
CA GLY A 133 -5.21 -5.43 -6.14
C GLY A 133 -4.26 -4.61 -5.27
N ILE A 134 -2.96 -4.65 -5.57
CA ILE A 134 -1.92 -4.00 -4.77
C ILE A 134 -2.12 -2.48 -4.74
N ALA A 135 -2.41 -1.85 -5.88
CA ALA A 135 -2.69 -0.42 -5.95
C ALA A 135 -3.85 -0.01 -5.00
N HIS A 136 -4.86 -0.87 -4.88
CA HIS A 136 -5.98 -0.64 -3.97
C HIS A 136 -5.58 -0.85 -2.50
N ALA A 137 -4.75 -1.84 -2.19
CA ALA A 137 -4.19 -2.02 -0.85
C ALA A 137 -3.34 -0.81 -0.40
N MET A 138 -2.57 -0.24 -1.32
CA MET A 138 -1.81 1.00 -1.07
C MET A 138 -2.75 2.18 -0.81
N ALA A 139 -3.73 2.41 -1.69
CA ALA A 139 -4.63 3.55 -1.60
C ALA A 139 -5.62 3.49 -0.42
N LEU A 140 -6.13 2.31 -0.08
CA LEU A 140 -7.17 2.12 0.95
C LEU A 140 -6.63 1.63 2.30
N GLY A 141 -5.44 1.02 2.30
CA GLY A 141 -4.80 0.49 3.48
C GLY A 141 -3.70 1.41 3.98
N LEU A 142 -2.59 1.44 3.25
CA LEU A 142 -1.39 2.16 3.67
C LEU A 142 -1.58 3.70 3.69
N GLY A 143 -2.17 4.29 2.65
CA GLY A 143 -2.37 5.73 2.56
C GLY A 143 -3.11 6.34 3.76
N PRO A 144 -4.32 5.85 4.10
CA PRO A 144 -5.05 6.31 5.27
C PRO A 144 -4.33 6.02 6.59
N TRP A 145 -3.59 4.91 6.68
CA TRP A 145 -2.79 4.60 7.86
C TRP A 145 -1.66 5.62 8.04
N LEU A 146 -0.93 5.97 6.98
CA LEU A 146 0.13 6.99 7.02
C LEU A 146 -0.43 8.36 7.45
N ALA A 147 -1.59 8.74 6.91
CA ALA A 147 -2.23 10.01 7.21
C ALA A 147 -2.62 10.20 8.68
N VAL A 148 -2.80 9.10 9.43
CA VAL A 148 -3.15 9.14 10.86
C VAL A 148 -1.90 8.93 11.72
N GLU A 149 -1.10 7.93 11.40
CA GLU A 149 -0.04 7.44 12.29
C GLU A 149 1.27 8.25 12.15
N ILE A 150 1.60 8.74 10.95
CA ILE A 150 2.83 9.52 10.76
C ILE A 150 2.78 10.84 11.54
N PRO A 151 1.69 11.65 11.49
CA PRO A 151 1.61 12.88 12.29
C PRO A 151 1.75 12.65 13.80
N ASP A 152 1.13 11.60 14.36
CA ASP A 152 1.30 11.22 15.78
C ASP A 152 2.77 10.91 16.10
N MET A 153 3.42 10.12 15.25
CA MET A 153 4.83 9.76 15.43
C MET A 153 5.77 10.97 15.30
N ILE A 154 5.45 11.92 14.43
CA ILE A 154 6.18 13.19 14.31
C ILE A 154 6.03 14.01 15.59
N GLN A 155 4.80 14.17 16.09
CA GLN A 155 4.53 14.92 17.32
C GLN A 155 5.24 14.30 18.54
N ARG A 156 5.32 12.97 18.60
CA ARG A 156 6.05 12.24 19.64
C ARG A 156 7.57 12.22 19.44
N GLY A 157 8.07 12.71 18.30
CA GLY A 157 9.51 12.78 17.99
C GLY A 157 10.17 11.42 17.76
N VAL A 158 9.42 10.37 17.41
CA VAL A 158 9.95 9.00 17.23
C VAL A 158 10.34 8.68 15.78
N VAL A 159 10.06 9.59 14.86
CA VAL A 159 10.46 9.52 13.44
C VAL A 159 11.19 10.80 13.02
N THR A 160 12.15 10.66 12.11
CA THR A 160 12.92 11.78 11.55
C THR A 160 12.75 11.86 10.04
N TYR A 161 12.76 13.09 9.51
CA TYR A 161 12.67 13.35 8.08
C TYR A 161 13.95 12.94 7.35
N ALA A 162 13.83 12.62 6.06
CA ALA A 162 14.89 11.97 5.27
C ALA A 162 16.18 12.80 5.22
N GLU A 163 16.09 14.11 4.99
CA GLU A 163 17.28 14.99 4.89
C GLU A 163 18.07 15.09 6.21
N LYS A 164 17.43 14.86 7.37
CA LYS A 164 18.13 14.80 8.66
C LYS A 164 18.82 13.46 8.91
N LYS A 165 18.37 12.40 8.24
CA LYS A 165 19.01 11.08 8.30
C LYS A 165 20.28 11.02 7.44
N ALA A 166 20.41 11.92 6.47
CA ALA A 166 21.54 12.02 5.53
C ALA A 166 22.77 12.69 6.14
#